data_AF-A0A7W0JJD7-F1
#
_entry.id   AF-A0A7W0JJD7-F1
#
_cell.length_a   1.000
_cell.length_b   1.000
_cell.length_c   1.000
_cell.angle_alpha   90.00
_cell.angle_beta   90.00
_cell.angle_gamma   90.00
#
_symmetry.space_group_name_H-M   'P 1'
#
loop_
_entity.id
_entity.type
_entity.pdbx_description
1 polymer ?
#
loop_
_entity_poly.entity_id
_entity_poly.type
_entity_poly.pdbx_seq_one_letter_code
_entity_poly.pdbx_strand_id
1 'polypeptide(L)'
;MKSSVFLFLTVLTLFSITVYADCPDCYNDQQPLDPAHGFSSDGRVKVLVGIKVGPASDSWSNPPGTTIADHAVAAAAAQGMSMWNGATDNDGNKTNYYFDTISGTQPVNSVDIVIVKSPRLNSTGSINPEAEMETGGGRPYKLFVREDMLVKMSASDLNGLFAHESRSSHWALQ
;
A
#
# COMPACT_ATOMS: atom_id res chain seq x y z
N MET A 1 3.00 41.68 36.47
CA MET A 1 3.45 40.93 35.28
C MET A 1 3.33 39.42 35.50
N LYS A 2 2.12 38.83 35.47
CA LYS A 2 1.91 37.36 35.60
C LYS A 2 0.63 36.83 34.90
N SER A 3 0.10 37.51 33.87
CA SER A 3 -1.17 37.10 33.23
C SER A 3 -1.09 36.68 31.76
N SER A 4 0.06 36.81 31.09
CA SER A 4 0.14 36.53 29.64
C SER A 4 0.65 35.14 29.27
N VAL A 5 1.16 34.36 30.22
CA VAL A 5 1.70 33.01 29.94
C VAL A 5 0.60 31.93 30.00
N PHE A 6 -0.44 32.13 30.82
CA PHE A 6 -1.50 31.13 30.98
C PHE A 6 -2.46 31.05 29.79
N LEU A 7 -2.66 32.15 29.04
CA LEU A 7 -3.58 32.16 27.90
C LEU A 7 -3.00 31.41 26.68
N PHE A 8 -1.67 31.32 26.57
CA PHE A 8 -1.02 30.65 25.44
C PHE A 8 -1.03 29.12 25.56
N LEU A 9 -1.06 28.58 26.79
CA LEU A 9 -1.11 27.12 27.00
C LEU A 9 -2.49 26.53 26.72
N THR A 10 -3.56 27.28 26.97
CA THR A 10 -4.94 26.78 26.78
C THR A 10 -5.36 26.72 25.30
N VAL A 11 -4.79 27.59 24.45
CA VAL A 11 -5.08 27.58 23.01
C VAL A 11 -4.36 26.43 22.29
N LEU A 12 -3.20 25.97 22.79
CA LEU A 12 -2.46 24.87 22.16
C LEU A 12 -3.11 23.50 22.38
N THR A 13 -3.90 23.32 23.45
CA THR A 13 -4.59 22.06 23.75
C THR A 13 -5.92 21.88 23.00
N LEU A 14 -6.42 22.91 22.33
CA LEU A 14 -7.72 22.91 21.64
C LEU A 14 -7.64 22.57 20.13
N PHE A 15 -6.43 22.35 19.60
CA PHE A 15 -6.22 21.99 18.18
C PHE A 15 -5.62 20.59 17.96
N SER A 16 -5.79 19.69 18.93
CA SER A 16 -5.65 18.25 18.66
C SER A 16 -6.92 17.74 17.98
N ILE A 17 -7.16 18.18 16.74
CA ILE A 17 -8.06 17.46 15.85
C ILE A 17 -7.34 16.14 15.56
N THR A 18 -7.67 15.10 16.32
CA THR A 18 -7.44 13.72 15.90
C THR A 18 -8.25 13.53 14.64
N VAL A 19 -7.56 13.65 13.51
CA VAL A 19 -8.06 13.22 12.22
C VAL A 19 -8.15 11.70 12.34
N TYR A 20 -9.33 11.22 12.72
CA TYR A 20 -9.68 9.83 12.50
C TYR A 20 -9.73 9.67 10.98
N ALA A 21 -8.71 9.05 10.40
CA ALA A 21 -8.96 8.31 9.17
C ALA A 21 -10.01 7.28 9.58
N ASP A 22 -11.21 7.35 9.02
CA ASP A 22 -12.20 6.28 9.15
C ASP A 22 -11.55 5.03 8.55
N CYS A 23 -10.89 4.26 9.40
CA CYS A 23 -10.41 2.95 9.05
C CYS A 23 -11.66 2.12 8.79
N PRO A 24 -11.86 1.63 7.57
CA PRO A 24 -12.99 0.79 7.26
C PRO A 24 -12.95 -0.46 8.14
N ASP A 25 -14.13 -0.94 8.55
CA ASP A 25 -14.23 -2.13 9.38
C ASP A 25 -13.38 -3.26 8.79
N CYS A 26 -12.50 -3.81 9.64
CA CYS A 26 -11.66 -4.94 9.28
C CYS A 26 -12.56 -6.16 9.22
N TYR A 27 -13.14 -6.43 8.06
CA TYR A 27 -14.03 -7.56 7.85
C TYR A 27 -13.27 -8.90 8.04
N ASN A 28 -13.25 -9.38 9.27
CA ASN A 28 -12.69 -10.67 9.70
C ASN A 28 -13.43 -11.88 9.12
N ASP A 29 -14.62 -11.68 8.53
CA ASP A 29 -15.44 -12.76 7.96
C ASP A 29 -15.36 -12.87 6.44
N GLN A 30 -14.55 -12.03 5.78
CA GLN A 30 -14.38 -12.10 4.33
C GLN A 30 -13.64 -13.38 3.93
N GLN A 31 -14.08 -14.02 2.83
CA GLN A 31 -13.38 -15.16 2.26
C GLN A 31 -11.95 -14.73 1.87
N PRO A 32 -10.91 -15.28 2.50
CA PRO A 32 -9.56 -14.90 2.16
C PRO A 32 -9.22 -15.37 0.75
N LEU A 33 -8.19 -14.75 0.17
CA LEU A 33 -7.53 -15.29 -1.01
C LEU A 33 -7.19 -16.76 -0.76
N ASP A 34 -7.24 -17.58 -1.80
CA ASP A 34 -6.72 -18.94 -1.72
C ASP A 34 -5.32 -18.95 -1.05
N PRO A 35 -5.09 -19.76 0.00
CA PRO A 35 -3.88 -19.67 0.81
C PRO A 35 -2.66 -20.32 0.12
N ALA A 36 -2.37 -19.94 -1.12
CA ALA A 36 -1.26 -20.50 -1.91
C ALA A 36 0.11 -20.40 -1.21
N HIS A 37 0.30 -19.39 -0.34
CA HIS A 37 1.52 -19.20 0.45
C HIS A 37 1.33 -19.54 1.94
N GLY A 38 0.22 -20.18 2.29
CA GLY A 38 -0.11 -20.62 3.65
C GLY A 38 -0.61 -19.48 4.55
N PHE A 39 -0.37 -19.65 5.86
CA PHE A 39 -0.91 -18.78 6.90
C PHE A 39 0.21 -18.15 7.74
N SER A 40 -0.02 -16.93 8.22
CA SER A 40 0.81 -16.22 9.19
C SER A 40 0.75 -16.90 10.56
N SER A 41 1.63 -16.47 11.48
CA SER A 41 1.63 -16.96 12.86
C SER A 41 0.36 -16.60 13.62
N ASP A 42 -0.37 -15.56 13.20
CA ASP A 42 -1.68 -15.18 13.76
C ASP A 42 -2.87 -15.74 12.96
N GLY A 43 -2.64 -16.71 12.07
CA GLY A 43 -3.68 -17.48 11.39
C GLY A 43 -4.29 -16.82 10.15
N ARG A 44 -3.79 -15.66 9.73
CA ARG A 44 -4.23 -14.94 8.53
C ARG A 44 -3.57 -15.52 7.27
N VAL A 45 -4.22 -15.42 6.12
CA VAL A 45 -3.63 -15.86 4.84
C VAL A 45 -2.45 -14.98 4.47
N LYS A 46 -1.32 -15.60 4.14
CA LYS A 46 -0.12 -14.90 3.66
C LYS A 46 -0.32 -14.41 2.24
N VAL A 47 -0.01 -13.13 2.02
CA VAL A 47 0.03 -12.49 0.71
C VAL A 47 1.45 -12.02 0.45
N LEU A 48 2.05 -12.54 -0.62
CA LEU A 48 3.38 -12.13 -1.08
C LEU A 48 3.25 -11.02 -2.11
N VAL A 49 4.05 -9.95 -1.94
CA VAL A 49 4.04 -8.80 -2.84
C VAL A 49 5.42 -8.59 -3.45
N GLY A 50 5.47 -8.48 -4.76
CA GLY A 50 6.70 -8.23 -5.51
C GLY A 50 6.70 -6.85 -6.18
N ILE A 51 7.88 -6.36 -6.53
CA ILE A 51 8.05 -5.17 -7.39
C ILE A 51 8.50 -5.62 -8.77
N LYS A 52 7.87 -5.11 -9.82
CA LYS A 52 8.27 -5.44 -11.19
C LYS A 52 9.58 -4.74 -11.58
N VAL A 53 10.63 -5.53 -11.71
CA VAL A 53 11.94 -5.13 -12.23
C VAL A 53 12.22 -5.77 -13.60
N GLY A 54 13.07 -5.14 -14.42
CA GLY A 54 13.46 -5.64 -15.73
C GLY A 54 13.37 -4.59 -16.85
N PRO A 55 13.49 -5.03 -18.12
CA PRO A 55 13.53 -4.13 -19.29
C PRO A 55 12.16 -3.65 -19.76
N ALA A 56 11.07 -4.14 -19.16
CA ALA A 56 9.72 -3.79 -19.57
C ALA A 56 9.36 -2.34 -19.21
N SER A 57 8.47 -1.72 -19.99
CA SER A 57 8.05 -0.32 -19.77
C SER A 57 7.38 -0.09 -18.43
N ASP A 58 6.63 -1.09 -17.95
CA ASP A 58 5.94 -1.15 -16.66
C ASP A 58 6.86 -1.55 -15.49
N SER A 59 8.18 -1.60 -15.72
CA SER A 59 9.16 -1.84 -14.68
C SER A 59 9.57 -0.56 -13.95
N TRP A 60 9.74 -0.69 -12.64
CA TRP A 60 10.30 0.34 -11.77
C TRP A 60 11.81 0.56 -11.97
N SER A 61 12.50 -0.37 -12.63
CA SER A 61 13.91 -0.25 -12.97
C SER A 61 14.15 0.17 -14.42
N ASN A 62 13.16 0.69 -15.15
CA ASN A 62 13.29 1.09 -16.56
C ASN A 62 13.40 2.64 -16.71
N PRO A 63 14.46 3.19 -17.34
CA PRO A 63 15.56 2.51 -18.04
C PRO A 63 16.42 1.63 -17.12
N PRO A 64 16.81 0.41 -17.56
CA PRO A 64 17.58 -0.55 -16.77
C PRO A 64 18.75 0.10 -16.04
N GLY A 65 18.85 -0.10 -14.72
CA GLY A 65 19.96 0.38 -13.89
C GLY A 65 19.63 1.53 -12.93
N THR A 66 18.38 2.01 -12.88
CA THR A 66 17.94 2.97 -11.85
C THR A 66 17.47 2.23 -10.60
N THR A 67 18.37 1.98 -9.64
CA THR A 67 18.05 1.28 -8.37
C THR A 67 17.30 2.16 -7.35
N ILE A 68 17.15 3.46 -7.60
CA ILE A 68 16.54 4.36 -6.62
C ILE A 68 15.01 4.21 -6.60
N ALA A 69 14.40 4.02 -7.77
CA ALA A 69 12.95 4.00 -7.91
C ALA A 69 12.33 2.70 -7.37
N ASP A 70 12.88 1.54 -7.70
CA ASP A 70 12.45 0.25 -7.14
C ASP A 70 12.70 0.16 -5.63
N HIS A 71 13.81 0.69 -5.12
CA HIS A 71 14.05 0.74 -3.67
C HIS A 71 13.06 1.65 -2.93
N ALA A 72 12.72 2.83 -3.49
CA ALA A 72 11.75 3.74 -2.88
C ALA A 72 10.34 3.13 -2.86
N VAL A 73 9.93 2.48 -3.96
CA VAL A 73 8.65 1.75 -4.04
C VAL A 73 8.64 0.61 -3.04
N ALA A 74 9.69 -0.21 -3.00
CA ALA A 74 9.78 -1.35 -2.09
C ALA A 74 9.73 -0.90 -0.63
N ALA A 75 10.44 0.18 -0.28
CA ALA A 75 10.42 0.73 1.08
C ALA A 75 9.04 1.25 1.47
N ALA A 76 8.38 2.01 0.59
CA ALA A 76 7.08 2.58 0.89
C ALA A 76 5.97 1.52 0.95
N ALA A 77 6.01 0.56 0.03
CA ALA A 77 5.09 -0.58 0.04
C ALA A 77 5.29 -1.42 1.33
N ALA A 78 6.53 -1.62 1.77
CA ALA A 78 6.82 -2.42 2.97
C ALA A 78 6.29 -1.74 4.22
N GLN A 79 6.42 -0.42 4.31
CA GLN A 79 5.85 0.37 5.40
C GLN A 79 4.31 0.36 5.35
N GLY A 80 3.69 0.59 4.19
CA GLY A 80 2.25 0.53 4.03
C GLY A 80 1.65 -0.83 4.42
N MET A 81 2.31 -1.93 4.02
CA MET A 81 1.92 -3.28 4.40
C MET A 81 2.16 -3.59 5.88
N SER A 82 3.23 -3.06 6.48
CA SER A 82 3.44 -3.19 7.92
C SER A 82 2.35 -2.46 8.70
N MET A 83 1.93 -1.27 8.24
CA MET A 83 0.81 -0.53 8.82
C MET A 83 -0.49 -1.33 8.68
N TRP A 84 -0.75 -1.90 7.50
CA TRP A 84 -1.89 -2.78 7.27
C TRP A 84 -1.91 -3.98 8.21
N ASN A 85 -0.77 -4.68 8.36
CA ASN A 85 -0.69 -5.88 9.18
C ASN A 85 -0.96 -5.62 10.67
N GLY A 86 -0.70 -4.39 11.12
CA GLY A 86 -0.99 -3.92 12.48
C GLY A 86 -2.34 -3.22 12.64
N ALA A 87 -3.07 -2.95 11.54
CA ALA A 87 -4.37 -2.28 11.61
C ALA A 87 -5.44 -3.18 12.23
N THR A 88 -6.30 -2.57 13.04
CA THR A 88 -7.49 -3.19 13.61
C THR A 88 -8.70 -2.29 13.46
N ASP A 89 -9.90 -2.86 13.47
CA ASP A 89 -11.13 -2.08 13.68
C ASP A 89 -11.27 -1.63 15.15
N ASN A 90 -12.40 -0.99 15.46
CA ASN A 90 -12.72 -0.50 16.80
C ASN A 90 -12.88 -1.62 17.84
N ASP A 91 -13.12 -2.85 17.39
CA ASP A 91 -13.29 -4.04 18.24
C ASP A 91 -11.97 -4.83 18.38
N GLY A 92 -10.89 -4.37 17.74
CA GLY A 92 -9.59 -5.01 17.76
C GLY A 92 -9.45 -6.16 16.75
N ASN A 93 -10.40 -6.34 15.84
CA ASN A 93 -10.32 -7.37 14.81
C ASN A 93 -9.32 -6.97 13.72
N LYS A 94 -8.63 -7.98 13.19
CA LYS A 94 -7.76 -7.85 12.02
C LYS A 94 -8.45 -8.43 10.80
N THR A 95 -8.02 -7.98 9.62
CA THR A 95 -8.40 -8.62 8.36
C THR A 95 -7.85 -10.05 8.29
N ASN A 96 -8.44 -10.91 7.44
CA ASN A 96 -7.94 -12.28 7.22
C ASN A 96 -6.63 -12.37 6.42
N TYR A 97 -5.97 -11.23 6.16
CA TYR A 97 -4.77 -11.15 5.33
C TYR A 97 -3.56 -10.66 6.11
N TYR A 98 -2.41 -11.23 5.78
CA TYR A 98 -1.11 -10.81 6.26
C TYR A 98 -0.14 -10.66 5.10
N PHE A 99 0.36 -9.45 4.87
CA PHE A 99 1.38 -9.19 3.87
C PHE A 99 2.76 -9.58 4.42
N ASP A 100 3.31 -10.72 3.97
CA ASP A 100 4.47 -11.35 4.63
C ASP A 100 5.81 -10.82 4.12
N THR A 101 5.94 -10.51 2.83
CA THR A 101 7.24 -10.11 2.27
C THR A 101 7.09 -9.19 1.09
N ILE A 102 7.87 -8.11 1.11
CA ILE A 102 8.34 -7.39 -0.07
C ILE A 102 9.85 -7.63 -0.12
N SER A 103 10.30 -8.46 -1.04
CA SER A 103 11.70 -8.36 -1.48
C SER A 103 11.67 -7.47 -2.72
N GLY A 104 12.58 -6.50 -2.78
CA GLY A 104 12.63 -5.49 -3.83
C GLY A 104 12.69 -6.06 -5.26
N THR A 105 12.85 -7.38 -5.40
CA THR A 105 12.96 -8.11 -6.67
C THR A 105 12.51 -9.57 -6.55
N GLN A 106 11.31 -9.86 -6.00
CA GLN A 106 10.76 -11.21 -6.16
C GLN A 106 10.43 -11.49 -7.64
N PRO A 107 10.67 -12.72 -8.14
CA PRO A 107 10.13 -13.15 -9.42
C PRO A 107 8.63 -12.90 -9.47
N VAL A 108 8.15 -12.22 -10.50
CA VAL A 108 6.73 -11.85 -10.63
C VAL A 108 5.79 -13.07 -10.58
N ASN A 109 6.28 -14.26 -10.94
CA ASN A 109 5.52 -15.51 -10.94
C ASN A 109 5.48 -16.23 -9.58
N SER A 110 6.17 -15.73 -8.55
CA SER A 110 6.20 -16.32 -7.21
C SER A 110 5.57 -15.40 -6.15
N VAL A 111 4.70 -14.48 -6.57
CA VAL A 111 4.00 -13.53 -5.70
C VAL A 111 2.50 -13.54 -5.98
N ASP A 112 1.71 -13.12 -5.01
CA ASP A 112 0.26 -12.97 -5.17
C ASP A 112 -0.09 -11.64 -5.85
N ILE A 113 0.67 -10.59 -5.52
CA ILE A 113 0.52 -9.25 -6.07
C ILE A 113 1.87 -8.77 -6.59
N VAL A 114 1.88 -8.13 -7.77
CA VAL A 114 3.04 -7.45 -8.32
C VAL A 114 2.74 -5.96 -8.49
N ILE A 115 3.60 -5.10 -7.94
CA ILE A 115 3.52 -3.65 -8.11
C ILE A 115 4.20 -3.29 -9.44
N VAL A 116 3.44 -2.69 -10.34
CA VAL A 116 3.87 -2.33 -11.69
C VAL A 116 3.77 -0.83 -11.91
N LYS A 117 4.67 -0.28 -12.73
CA LYS A 117 4.71 1.14 -13.03
C LYS A 117 3.64 1.50 -14.06
N SER A 118 2.85 2.53 -13.77
CA SER A 118 1.89 3.12 -14.70
C SER A 118 2.36 4.52 -15.12
N PRO A 119 2.32 4.88 -16.41
CA PRO A 119 2.69 6.22 -16.86
C PRO A 119 1.72 7.26 -16.29
N ARG A 120 2.14 8.52 -16.19
CA ARG A 120 1.24 9.59 -15.72
C ARG A 120 -0.02 9.73 -16.58
N LEU A 121 0.13 9.61 -17.90
CA LEU A 121 -0.95 9.75 -18.87
C LEU A 121 -1.22 8.42 -19.58
N ASN A 122 -2.50 8.12 -19.81
CA ASN A 122 -2.92 6.99 -20.62
C ASN A 122 -2.82 7.31 -22.13
N SER A 123 -3.18 6.34 -22.97
CA SER A 123 -3.15 6.46 -24.44
C SER A 123 -4.04 7.58 -25.01
N THR A 124 -5.03 8.05 -24.23
CA THR A 124 -5.93 9.16 -24.60
C THR A 124 -5.42 10.53 -24.11
N GLY A 125 -4.30 10.57 -23.38
CA GLY A 125 -3.77 11.77 -22.75
C GLY A 125 -4.42 12.13 -21.42
N SER A 126 -5.31 11.28 -20.89
CA SER A 126 -5.93 11.46 -19.57
C SER A 126 -5.00 10.98 -18.46
N ILE A 127 -5.10 11.58 -17.28
CA ILE A 127 -4.32 11.17 -16.10
C ILE A 127 -4.75 9.77 -15.65
N ASN A 128 -3.79 8.86 -15.48
CA ASN A 128 -4.04 7.55 -14.86
C ASN A 128 -4.36 7.71 -13.37
N PRO A 129 -5.10 6.77 -12.75
CA PRO A 129 -5.27 6.70 -11.30
C PRO A 129 -3.91 6.69 -10.57
N GLU A 130 -3.90 7.13 -9.31
CA GLU A 130 -2.68 7.17 -8.50
C GLU A 130 -2.13 5.77 -8.25
N ALA A 131 -3.05 4.87 -7.92
CA ALA A 131 -2.85 3.44 -7.95
C ALA A 131 -4.18 2.73 -8.22
N GLU A 132 -4.10 1.51 -8.77
CA GLU A 132 -5.28 0.68 -9.08
C GLU A 132 -4.88 -0.80 -9.16
N MET A 133 -5.69 -1.67 -8.57
CA MET A 133 -5.53 -3.12 -8.70
C MET A 133 -6.20 -3.65 -9.97
N GLU A 134 -5.51 -4.52 -10.71
CA GLU A 134 -6.08 -5.28 -11.82
C GLU A 134 -7.20 -6.22 -11.35
N THR A 135 -8.40 -6.06 -11.91
CA THR A 135 -9.53 -6.95 -11.66
C THR A 135 -9.54 -8.11 -12.66
N GLY A 136 -9.64 -9.35 -12.20
CA GLY A 136 -9.86 -10.53 -13.05
C GLY A 136 -8.62 -11.09 -13.78
N GLY A 137 -7.41 -10.62 -13.48
CA GLY A 137 -6.16 -11.04 -14.14
C GLY A 137 -5.57 -12.38 -13.69
N GLY A 138 -6.10 -12.98 -12.61
CA GLY A 138 -5.48 -14.12 -11.93
C GLY A 138 -4.13 -13.76 -11.29
N ARG A 139 -3.51 -14.70 -10.56
CA ARG A 139 -2.21 -14.45 -9.93
C ARG A 139 -1.06 -14.46 -10.96
N PRO A 140 -0.04 -13.60 -10.80
CA PRO A 140 0.02 -12.46 -9.86
C PRO A 140 -0.94 -11.33 -10.29
N TYR A 141 -1.68 -10.79 -9.33
CA TYR A 141 -2.51 -9.61 -9.56
C TYR A 141 -1.63 -8.37 -9.67
N LYS A 142 -1.95 -7.43 -10.57
CA LYS A 142 -1.12 -6.24 -10.76
C LYS A 142 -1.66 -5.05 -9.99
N LEU A 143 -0.86 -4.47 -9.10
CA LEU A 143 -1.09 -3.13 -8.56
C LEU A 143 -0.36 -2.12 -9.44
N PHE A 144 -1.10 -1.42 -10.28
CA PHE A 144 -0.56 -0.30 -11.06
C PHE A 144 -0.36 0.88 -10.12
N VAL A 145 0.85 1.44 -10.07
CA VAL A 145 1.14 2.67 -9.33
C VAL A 145 1.75 3.68 -10.29
N ARG A 146 1.21 4.91 -10.27
CA ARG A 146 1.61 5.97 -11.19
C ARG A 146 3.04 6.43 -10.90
N GLU A 147 3.84 6.55 -11.95
CA GLU A 147 5.29 6.79 -11.85
C GLU A 147 5.67 8.09 -11.12
N ASP A 148 4.81 9.10 -11.19
CA ASP A 148 5.07 10.42 -10.61
C ASP A 148 4.77 10.49 -9.11
N MET A 149 4.22 9.43 -8.51
CA MET A 149 3.88 9.39 -7.08
C MET A 149 5.10 9.40 -6.18
N LEU A 150 6.20 8.79 -6.62
CA LEU A 150 7.46 8.78 -5.87
C LEU A 150 8.05 10.19 -5.66
N VAL A 151 7.69 11.14 -6.52
CA VAL A 151 8.21 12.52 -6.47
C VAL A 151 7.20 13.48 -5.85
N LYS A 152 5.90 13.17 -5.97
CA LYS A 152 4.82 14.06 -5.55
C LYS A 152 4.33 13.80 -4.12
N MET A 153 4.45 12.57 -3.63
CA MET A 153 3.96 12.19 -2.32
C MET A 153 5.08 12.25 -1.28
N SER A 154 4.72 12.62 -0.04
CA SER A 154 5.61 12.36 1.08
C SER A 154 5.74 10.85 1.31
N ALA A 155 6.78 10.42 2.01
CA ALA A 155 6.94 9.00 2.35
C ALA A 155 5.71 8.46 3.11
N SER A 156 5.12 9.26 4.01
CA SER A 156 3.90 8.87 4.73
C SER A 156 2.68 8.72 3.82
N ASP A 157 2.51 9.61 2.84
CA ASP A 157 1.37 9.53 1.91
C ASP A 157 1.52 8.32 0.99
N LEU A 158 2.75 8.03 0.54
CA LEU A 158 3.03 6.87 -0.29
C LEU A 158 2.81 5.56 0.49
N ASN A 159 3.17 5.50 1.78
CA ASN A 159 2.84 4.38 2.65
C ASN A 159 1.32 4.21 2.80
N GLY A 160 0.61 5.33 3.01
CA GLY A 160 -0.85 5.37 3.10
C GLY A 160 -1.52 4.88 1.82
N LEU A 161 -1.00 5.26 0.65
CA LEU A 161 -1.45 4.76 -0.65
C LEU A 161 -1.32 3.24 -0.72
N PHE A 162 -0.15 2.68 -0.39
CA PHE A 162 0.02 1.22 -0.42
C PHE A 162 -0.87 0.49 0.59
N ALA A 163 -1.09 1.05 1.77
CA ALA A 163 -2.04 0.50 2.73
C ALA A 163 -3.49 0.56 2.21
N HIS A 164 -3.86 1.66 1.57
CA HIS A 164 -5.19 1.84 0.96
C HIS A 164 -5.43 0.84 -0.17
N GLU A 165 -4.49 0.72 -1.11
CA GLU A 165 -4.64 -0.18 -2.25
C GLU A 165 -4.59 -1.65 -1.85
N SER A 166 -3.90 -1.96 -0.75
CA SER A 166 -3.96 -3.30 -0.15
C SER A 166 -5.37 -3.66 0.29
N ARG A 167 -6.21 -2.68 0.70
CA ARG A 167 -7.65 -2.89 0.91
C ARG A 167 -8.39 -3.12 -0.39
N SER A 168 -8.19 -2.25 -1.37
CA SER A 168 -8.91 -2.30 -2.64
C SER A 168 -8.60 -3.59 -3.39
N SER A 169 -7.39 -4.14 -3.21
CA SER A 169 -7.03 -5.45 -3.71
C SER A 169 -8.06 -6.48 -3.31
N HIS A 170 -8.45 -6.57 -2.04
CA HIS A 170 -9.44 -7.55 -1.60
C HIS A 170 -10.72 -7.61 -2.46
N TRP A 171 -11.25 -6.46 -2.89
CA TRP A 171 -12.44 -6.39 -3.75
C TRP A 171 -12.19 -6.76 -5.20
N ALA A 172 -10.98 -6.52 -5.71
CA ALA A 172 -10.59 -6.84 -7.08
C ALA A 172 -10.30 -8.33 -7.29
N LEU A 173 -10.14 -9.09 -6.19
CA LEU A 173 -9.71 -10.49 -6.20
C LEU A 173 -10.85 -11.49 -5.93
N GLN A 174 -12.08 -10.99 -5.75
CA GLN A 174 -13.32 -11.77 -5.70
C GLN A 174 -13.94 -11.87 -7.11
#